data_AF-A0A2V5W5D9-F1
#
_entry.id   AF-A0A2V5W5D9-F1
#
_cell.length_a   1.000
_cell.length_b   1.000
_cell.length_c   1.000
_cell.angle_alpha   90.00
_cell.angle_beta   90.00
_cell.angle_gamma   90.00
#
_symmetry.space_group_name_H-M   'P 1'
#
loop_
_entity.id
_entity.type
_entity.pdbx_description
1 polymer ?
#
loop_
_entity_poly.entity_id
_entity_poly.type
_entity_poly.pdbx_seq_one_letter_code
_entity_poly.pdbx_strand_id
1 'polypeptide(L)' 'AAKAISDAIENDPETDVKKKAVFALSQLPKDEGIPKLVRVARANRNREVRKDAMFWLGQSNDPRALAFFEEVLTH' A
#
# COMPACT_ATOMS: atom_id res chain seq x y z
N ALA A 1 12.33 -3.94 -9.81
CA ALA A 1 11.42 -2.78 -9.75
C ALA A 1 10.84 -2.55 -8.35
N ALA A 2 10.20 -3.55 -7.72
CA ALA A 2 9.48 -3.35 -6.46
C ALA A 2 10.32 -2.87 -5.26
N LYS A 3 11.62 -3.18 -5.22
CA LYS A 3 12.53 -2.64 -4.20
C LYS A 3 12.62 -1.11 -4.29
N ALA A 4 12.91 -0.57 -5.47
CA ALA A 4 13.01 0.87 -5.69
C ALA A 4 11.68 1.59 -5.38
N ILE A 5 10.54 0.97 -5.72
CA ILE A 5 9.22 1.51 -5.37
C ILE A 5 9.04 1.56 -3.85
N SER A 6 9.42 0.49 -3.15
CA SER A 6 9.32 0.43 -1.69
C SER A 6 10.25 1.46 -1.02
N ASP A 7 11.46 1.63 -1.54
CA ASP A 7 12.43 2.62 -1.05
C ASP A 7 11.90 4.05 -1.21
N ALA A 8 11.22 4.36 -2.32
CA ALA A 8 10.57 5.64 -2.53
C ALA A 8 9.44 5.90 -1.52
N ILE A 9 8.59 4.90 -1.25
CA ILE A 9 7.50 5.01 -0.25
C ILE A 9 8.06 5.35 1.13
N GLU A 10 9.16 4.73 1.54
CA GLU A 10 9.72 4.92 2.88
C GLU A 10 10.53 6.20 3.00
N ASN A 11 11.38 6.51 2.01
CA ASN A 11 12.46 7.49 2.19
C ASN A 11 12.29 8.79 1.40
N ASP A 12 11.41 8.84 0.39
CA ASP A 12 11.28 10.06 -0.41
C ASP A 12 10.73 11.22 0.45
N PRO A 13 11.31 12.44 0.38
CA PRO A 13 10.84 13.56 1.20
C PRO A 13 9.44 14.04 0.80
N GLU A 14 9.03 13.85 -0.45
CA GLU A 14 7.78 14.37 -0.98
C GLU A 14 6.66 13.34 -0.85
N THR A 15 5.60 13.71 -0.13
CA THR A 15 4.44 12.82 0.06
C THR A 15 3.78 12.45 -1.26
N ASP A 16 3.78 13.34 -2.25
CA ASP A 16 3.20 13.05 -3.56
C ASP A 16 4.00 12.01 -4.34
N VAL A 17 5.33 11.99 -4.20
CA VAL A 17 6.17 10.93 -4.78
C VAL A 17 5.89 9.60 -4.09
N LYS A 18 5.78 9.59 -2.75
CA LYS A 18 5.38 8.40 -1.99
C LYS A 18 4.03 7.84 -2.48
N LYS A 19 3.02 8.70 -2.69
CA LYS A 19 1.70 8.29 -3.20
C LYS A 19 1.77 7.69 -4.61
N LYS A 20 2.54 8.30 -5.52
CA LYS A 20 2.80 7.72 -6.85
C LYS A 20 3.45 6.34 -6.77
N ALA A 21 4.37 6.14 -5.82
CA ALA A 21 4.99 4.85 -5.58
C ALA A 21 3.99 3.82 -5.00
N VAL A 22 3.05 4.23 -4.12
CA VAL A 22 1.95 3.37 -3.66
C VAL A 22 1.05 2.96 -4.84
N PHE A 23 0.70 3.89 -5.72
CA PHE A 23 -0.02 3.55 -6.95
C PHE A 23 0.79 2.55 -7.81
N ALA A 24 2.09 2.74 -7.96
CA ALA A 24 2.92 1.80 -8.69
C ALA A 24 2.89 0.38 -8.09
N LEU A 25 2.78 0.23 -6.75
CA LEU A 25 2.57 -1.07 -6.12
C LEU A 25 1.24 -1.72 -6.52
N SER A 26 0.16 -0.94 -6.70
CA SER A 26 -1.15 -1.47 -7.11
C SER A 26 -1.16 -1.99 -8.55
N GLN A 27 -0.21 -1.54 -9.38
CA GLN A 27 -0.04 -1.99 -10.76
C GLN A 27 0.84 -3.25 -10.89
N LEU A 28 1.48 -3.70 -9.81
CA LEU A 28 2.26 -4.95 -9.82
C LEU A 28 1.35 -6.18 -9.88
N PRO A 29 1.86 -7.36 -10.28
CA PRO A 29 1.14 -8.62 -10.15
C PRO A 29 0.61 -8.79 -8.72
N LYS A 30 -0.64 -9.27 -8.57
CA LYS A 30 -1.34 -9.29 -7.27
C LYS A 30 -0.53 -9.96 -6.16
N ASP A 31 0.18 -11.04 -6.47
CA ASP A 31 1.00 -11.76 -5.50
C ASP A 31 2.23 -10.99 -4.99
N GLU A 32 2.65 -9.95 -5.71
CA GLU A 32 3.71 -9.04 -5.28
C GLU A 32 3.15 -7.73 -4.72
N GLY A 33 2.14 -7.14 -5.37
CA GLY A 33 1.57 -5.83 -5.04
C GLY A 33 0.75 -5.85 -3.75
N ILE A 34 -0.15 -6.83 -3.59
CA ILE A 34 -1.09 -6.88 -2.45
C ILE A 34 -0.35 -7.01 -1.11
N PRO A 35 0.62 -7.93 -0.92
CA PRO A 35 1.36 -8.00 0.34
C PRO A 35 2.13 -6.71 0.68
N LYS A 36 2.60 -5.97 -0.33
CA LYS A 36 3.30 -4.69 -0.14
C LYS A 36 2.33 -3.57 0.24
N LEU A 37 1.18 -3.47 -0.43
CA LEU A 37 0.14 -2.52 -0.08
C LEU A 37 -0.37 -2.73 1.35
N VAL A 38 -0.59 -3.98 1.78
CA VAL A 38 -0.96 -4.30 3.17
C VAL A 38 0.10 -3.81 4.16
N ARG A 39 1.38 -4.03 3.87
CA ARG A 39 2.49 -3.52 4.70
C ARG A 39 2.46 -2.01 4.83
N VAL A 40 2.28 -1.30 3.71
CA VAL A 40 2.23 0.16 3.69
C VAL A 40 1.02 0.67 4.47
N ALA A 41 -0.17 0.10 4.25
CA ALA A 41 -1.40 0.47 4.95
C ALA A 41 -1.28 0.28 6.47
N ARG A 42 -0.54 -0.74 6.93
CA ARG A 42 -0.37 -1.05 8.35
C ARG A 42 0.68 -0.18 9.04
N ALA A 43 1.85 0.00 8.41
CA ALA A 43 3.05 0.43 9.13
C ALA A 43 3.64 1.75 8.65
N ASN A 44 3.20 2.31 7.51
CA ASN A 44 3.85 3.51 7.00
C ASN A 44 3.62 4.70 7.96
N ARG A 45 4.68 5.48 8.23
CA ARG A 45 4.64 6.58 9.19
C ARG A 45 3.76 7.74 8.72
N ASN A 46 3.65 7.94 7.40
CA ASN A 46 2.84 8.98 6.81
C ASN A 46 1.38 8.53 6.68
N ARG A 47 0.46 9.24 7.36
CA ARG A 47 -0.98 8.92 7.37
C ARG A 47 -1.60 8.98 5.97
N GLU A 48 -1.19 9.93 5.14
CA GLU A 48 -1.72 10.07 3.78
C GLU A 48 -1.31 8.90 2.90
N VAL A 49 -0.09 8.38 3.09
CA VAL A 49 0.42 7.19 2.39
C VAL A 49 -0.32 5.93 2.86
N ARG A 50 -0.60 5.77 4.17
CA ARG A 50 -1.43 4.66 4.66
C ARG A 50 -2.84 4.69 4.04
N LYS A 51 -3.46 5.87 4.00
CA LYS A 51 -4.79 6.06 3.38
C LYS A 51 -4.79 5.67 1.91
N ASP A 52 -3.76 6.08 1.16
CA ASP A 52 -3.66 5.76 -0.27
C ASP A 52 -3.49 4.25 -0.50
N ALA A 53 -2.69 3.58 0.34
CA ALA A 53 -2.55 2.12 0.27
C ALA A 53 -3.87 1.40 0.58
N MET A 54 -4.63 1.86 1.58
CA MET A 54 -5.99 1.35 1.85
C MET A 54 -6.92 1.57 0.66
N PHE A 55 -6.89 2.74 0.03
CA PHE A 55 -7.70 3.02 -1.16
C PHE A 55 -7.44 1.99 -2.27
N TRP A 56 -6.16 1.74 -2.60
CA TRP A 56 -5.80 0.78 -3.64
C TRP A 56 -6.08 -0.67 -3.26
N LEU A 57 -5.97 -1.03 -1.97
CA LEU A 57 -6.43 -2.33 -1.48
C LEU A 57 -7.92 -2.53 -1.70
N GLY A 58 -8.74 -1.49 -1.45
CA GLY A 58 -10.19 -1.53 -1.72
C GLY A 58 -10.54 -1.72 -3.20
N GLN A 59 -9.69 -1.25 -4.12
CA GLN A 59 -9.88 -1.43 -5.57
C GLN A 59 -9.37 -2.77 -6.11
N SER A 60 -8.62 -3.55 -5.31
CA SER A 60 -7.90 -4.73 -5.80
C SER A 60 -8.79 -5.94 -6.12
N ASN A 61 -10.00 -5.97 -5.53
CA ASN A 61 -10.90 -7.13 -5.51
C ASN A 61 -10.16 -8.44 -5.13
N ASP A 62 -9.20 -8.35 -4.21
CA ASP A 62 -8.37 -9.48 -3.75
C ASP A 62 -8.83 -9.90 -2.34
N PRO A 63 -9.09 -11.19 -2.09
CA PRO A 63 -9.53 -11.68 -0.78
C PRO A 63 -8.57 -11.33 0.37
N ARG A 64 -7.27 -11.17 0.09
CA ARG A 64 -6.27 -10.75 1.10
C ARG A 64 -6.50 -9.31 1.56
N ALA A 65 -6.99 -8.44 0.67
CA ALA A 65 -7.36 -7.08 1.04
C ALA A 65 -8.60 -7.07 1.94
N LEU A 66 -9.59 -7.92 1.65
CA LEU A 66 -10.78 -8.08 2.50
C LEU A 66 -10.40 -8.57 3.91
N ALA A 67 -9.59 -9.63 4.01
CA ALA A 67 -9.12 -10.14 5.29
C ALA A 67 -8.37 -9.08 6.10
N PHE A 68 -7.57 -8.24 5.44
CA PHE A 68 -6.91 -7.11 6.08
C PHE A 68 -7.90 -6.07 6.63
N PHE A 69 -8.96 -5.72 5.89
CA PHE A 69 -9.97 -4.80 6.38
C PHE A 69 -10.79 -5.37 7.54
N GLU A 70 -11.14 -6.65 7.48
CA GLU A 70 -11.81 -7.34 8.60
C GLU A 70 -10.95 -7.28 9.87
N GLU A 71 -9.65 -7.57 9.77
CA GLU A 71 -8.72 -7.44 10.88
C GLU A 71 -8.70 -6.01 11.44
N VAL A 72 -8.54 -5.00 10.58
CA VAL A 72 -8.44 -3.59 11.01
C VAL A 72 -9.72 -3.06 11.63
N LEU A 73 -10.89 -3.53 11.21
CA LEU A 73 -12.19 -3.04 11.70
C LEU A 73 -12.67 -3.73 12.98
N THR A 74 -12.06 -4.87 13.32
CA THR A 74 -12.42 -5.66 14.51
C THR A 74 -11.49 -5.45 15.71
N HIS A 75 -10.44 -4.63 15.53
CA HIS A 75 -9.50 -4.23 16.58
C HIS A 75 -9.59 -2.72 16.82
#